data_AF-A0A6H0SFJ4-F1
#
_entry.id   AF-A0A6H0SFJ4-F1
#
_cell.length_a   1.000
_cell.length_b   1.000
_cell.length_c   1.000
_cell.angle_alpha   90.00
_cell.angle_beta   90.00
_cell.angle_gamma   90.00
#
_symmetry.space_group_name_H-M   'P 1'
#
loop_
_entity.id
_entity.type
_entity.pdbx_description
1 polymer ?
#
loop_
_entity_poly.entity_id
_entity_poly.type
_entity_poly.pdbx_seq_one_letter_code
_entity_poly.pdbx_strand_id
1 'polypeptide(L)'
;MSYLALEFGTVDGGALTQNVVAAVLYFVVGIVVFGAGFVMTDLLTPGSLRELVFVAHRPNAVAVACGMYGALSLVTAVAIIASSAELGQGLVDALVYGLVGVVLQGITLLVLEALVPGRFRDLIGDEKLHPGAVATAVILLAVGGVNAAALS
;
A
#
# COMPACT_ATOMS: atom_id res chain seq x y z
N MET A 1 25.27 -21.86 37.12
CA MET A 1 23.86 -21.74 36.76
C MET A 1 23.44 -20.32 37.14
N SER A 2 23.65 -19.39 36.20
CA SER A 2 23.51 -17.95 36.43
C SER A 2 22.09 -17.55 36.06
N TYR A 3 21.31 -17.11 37.04
CA TYR A 3 19.97 -16.59 36.84
C TYR A 3 20.10 -15.25 36.11
N LEU A 4 19.74 -15.22 34.81
CA LEU A 4 19.50 -13.99 34.07
C LEU A 4 18.36 -13.28 34.81
N ALA A 5 18.70 -12.30 35.66
CA ALA A 5 17.73 -11.41 36.24
C ALA A 5 17.03 -10.70 35.09
N LEU A 6 15.75 -11.03 34.88
CA LEU A 6 14.93 -10.36 33.90
C LEU A 6 14.67 -8.94 34.45
N GLU A 7 15.49 -7.99 34.02
CA GLU A 7 15.37 -6.58 34.41
C GLU A 7 14.18 -5.98 33.67
N PHE A 8 13.02 -5.93 34.34
CA PHE A 8 11.75 -5.52 33.74
C PHE A 8 11.69 -4.04 33.31
N GLY A 9 12.72 -3.24 33.62
CA GLY A 9 12.75 -1.80 33.34
C GLY A 9 11.63 -1.03 34.05
N THR A 10 11.76 0.30 34.09
CA THR A 10 10.66 1.17 34.54
C THR A 10 9.81 1.57 33.34
N VAL A 11 8.49 1.41 33.44
CA VAL A 11 7.56 1.89 32.42
C VAL A 11 7.36 3.39 32.57
N ASP A 12 7.87 4.18 31.61
CA ASP A 12 7.61 5.61 31.55
C ASP A 12 6.26 5.89 30.86
N GLY A 13 5.27 6.30 31.66
CA GLY A 13 3.93 6.65 31.15
C GLY A 13 3.93 7.85 30.21
N GLY A 14 4.90 8.76 30.34
CA GLY A 14 5.08 9.90 29.44
C GLY A 14 5.48 9.45 28.05
N ALA A 15 6.57 8.67 27.95
CA ALA A 15 7.01 8.07 26.70
C ALA A 15 5.94 7.17 26.07
N LEU A 16 5.21 6.36 26.85
CA LEU A 16 4.12 5.54 26.33
C LEU A 16 3.03 6.39 25.67
N THR A 17 2.58 7.45 26.33
CA THR A 17 1.53 8.32 25.80
C THR A 17 1.98 8.99 24.50
N GLN A 18 3.22 9.49 24.46
CA GLN A 18 3.80 10.11 23.26
C GLN A 18 3.90 9.11 22.10
N ASN A 19 4.33 7.88 22.35
CA ASN A 19 4.42 6.83 21.33
C ASN A 19 3.03 6.44 20.80
N VAL A 20 2.03 6.35 21.67
CA VAL A 20 0.64 6.07 21.25
C VAL A 20 0.09 7.19 20.36
N VAL A 21 0.29 8.45 20.76
CA VAL A 21 -0.14 9.61 19.96
C VAL A 21 0.56 9.63 18.61
N ALA A 22 1.87 9.39 18.57
CA ALA A 22 2.63 9.28 17.32
C ALA A 22 2.09 8.16 16.42
N ALA A 23 1.84 6.97 16.98
CA ALA A 23 1.28 5.85 16.23
C ALA A 23 -0.10 6.17 15.62
N VAL A 24 -0.97 6.85 16.37
CA VAL A 24 -2.28 7.30 15.85
C VAL A 24 -2.13 8.31 14.71
N LEU A 25 -1.21 9.27 14.83
CA LEU A 25 -0.98 10.26 13.78
C LEU A 25 -0.42 9.63 12.50
N TYR A 26 0.57 8.73 12.62
CA TYR A 26 1.08 7.98 11.47
C TYR A 26 0.02 7.06 10.86
N PHE A 27 -0.87 6.49 11.67
CA PHE A 27 -2.00 5.71 11.18
C PHE A 27 -2.96 6.59 10.35
N VAL A 28 -3.26 7.81 10.79
CA VAL A 28 -4.09 8.75 10.02
C VAL A 28 -3.41 9.11 8.69
N VAL A 29 -2.10 9.40 8.69
CA VAL A 29 -1.34 9.64 7.45
C VAL A 29 -1.41 8.43 6.53
N GLY A 30 -1.25 7.23 7.09
CA GLY A 30 -1.39 5.98 6.35
C GLY A 30 -2.76 5.87 5.67
N ILE A 31 -3.86 6.13 6.38
CA ILE A 31 -5.22 6.13 5.81
C ILE A 31 -5.33 7.11 4.64
N VAL A 32 -4.77 8.32 4.77
CA VAL A 32 -4.83 9.34 3.71
C VAL A 32 -4.09 8.86 2.46
N VAL A 33 -2.88 8.33 2.61
CA VAL A 33 -2.08 7.79 1.49
C VAL A 33 -2.77 6.59 0.85
N PHE A 34 -3.31 5.68 1.66
CA PHE A 34 -4.06 4.53 1.18
C PHE A 34 -5.33 4.94 0.42
N GLY A 35 -6.09 5.89 0.96
CA GLY A 35 -7.28 6.43 0.31
C GLY A 35 -6.95 7.08 -1.03
N ALA A 36 -5.85 7.84 -1.09
CA ALA A 36 -5.38 8.43 -2.34
C ALA A 36 -4.99 7.36 -3.37
N GLY A 37 -4.26 6.31 -2.95
CA GLY A 37 -3.89 5.21 -3.83
C GLY A 37 -5.10 4.40 -4.31
N PHE A 38 -6.10 4.17 -3.45
CA PHE A 38 -7.36 3.57 -3.86
C PHE A 38 -8.09 4.40 -4.91
N VAL A 39 -8.23 5.71 -4.70
CA VAL A 39 -8.91 6.60 -5.64
C VAL A 39 -8.16 6.66 -6.97
N MET A 40 -6.84 6.79 -6.94
CA MET A 40 -5.99 6.78 -8.14
C MET A 40 -6.18 5.48 -8.94
N THR A 41 -6.18 4.35 -8.24
CA THR A 41 -6.39 3.01 -8.81
C THR A 41 -7.76 2.86 -9.46
N ASP A 42 -8.82 3.28 -8.77
CA ASP A 42 -10.20 3.18 -9.26
C ASP A 42 -10.44 4.11 -10.45
N LEU A 43 -9.76 5.27 -10.51
CA LEU A 43 -9.80 6.17 -11.67
C LEU A 43 -9.06 5.60 -12.88
N LEU A 44 -7.91 4.96 -12.65
CA LEU A 44 -7.11 4.35 -13.72
C LEU A 44 -7.71 3.03 -14.22
N THR A 45 -8.52 2.34 -13.41
CA THR A 45 -9.11 1.06 -13.78
C THR A 45 -10.51 1.25 -14.40
N PRO A 46 -10.71 0.90 -15.68
CA PRO A 46 -12.01 1.04 -16.34
C PRO A 46 -13.05 0.03 -15.83
N GLY A 47 -14.20 0.55 -15.40
CA GLY A 47 -15.24 -0.21 -14.68
C GLY A 47 -14.93 -0.18 -13.20
N SER A 48 -15.81 0.41 -12.39
CA SER A 48 -15.45 0.74 -11.01
C SER A 48 -15.00 -0.52 -10.27
N LEU A 49 -13.74 -0.54 -9.83
CA LEU A 49 -13.10 -1.73 -9.24
C LEU A 49 -13.90 -2.21 -8.04
N ARG A 50 -14.45 -1.25 -7.29
CA ARG A 50 -15.38 -1.47 -6.19
C ARG A 50 -16.62 -2.29 -6.61
N GLU A 51 -17.21 -2.01 -7.76
CA GLU A 51 -18.40 -2.70 -8.24
C GLU A 51 -18.00 -4.07 -8.79
N LEU A 52 -16.87 -4.17 -9.50
CA LEU A 52 -16.38 -5.44 -10.01
C LEU A 52 -15.97 -6.42 -8.91
N VAL A 53 -15.40 -5.92 -7.81
CA VAL A 53 -14.98 -6.71 -6.64
C VAL A 53 -16.14 -7.01 -5.70
N PHE A 54 -16.87 -6.00 -5.25
CA PHE A 54 -17.86 -6.16 -4.17
C PHE A 54 -19.28 -6.43 -4.64
N VAL A 55 -19.62 -6.11 -5.91
CA VAL A 55 -20.97 -6.31 -6.46
C VAL A 55 -20.98 -7.45 -7.48
N ALA A 56 -20.11 -7.40 -8.48
CA ALA A 56 -20.06 -8.39 -9.57
C ALA A 56 -19.18 -9.60 -9.25
N HIS A 57 -18.46 -9.60 -8.11
CA HIS A 57 -17.65 -10.71 -7.61
C HIS A 57 -16.69 -11.31 -8.65
N ARG A 58 -16.09 -10.46 -9.49
CA ARG A 58 -15.23 -10.91 -10.60
C ARG A 58 -13.84 -11.28 -10.05
N PRO A 59 -13.40 -12.54 -10.18
CA PRO A 59 -12.18 -13.03 -9.52
C PRO A 59 -10.90 -12.36 -10.04
N ASN A 60 -10.87 -11.93 -11.30
CA ASN A 60 -9.72 -11.20 -11.87
C ASN A 60 -9.59 -9.79 -11.29
N ALA A 61 -10.71 -9.09 -11.09
CA ALA A 61 -10.74 -7.80 -10.42
C ALA A 61 -10.23 -7.92 -8.96
N VAL A 62 -10.62 -8.98 -8.26
CA VAL A 62 -10.17 -9.27 -6.90
C VAL A 62 -8.65 -9.49 -6.86
N ALA A 63 -8.10 -10.32 -7.75
CA ALA A 63 -6.66 -10.59 -7.78
C ALA A 63 -5.83 -9.31 -7.96
N VAL A 64 -6.21 -8.48 -8.94
CA VAL A 64 -5.54 -7.20 -9.20
C VAL A 64 -5.69 -6.24 -8.02
N ALA A 65 -6.90 -6.10 -7.47
CA ALA A 65 -7.15 -5.27 -6.29
C ALA A 65 -6.29 -5.69 -5.08
N CYS A 66 -6.19 -7.00 -4.82
CA CYS A 66 -5.33 -7.53 -3.76
C CYS A 66 -3.85 -7.17 -3.98
N GLY A 67 -3.35 -7.31 -5.21
CA GLY A 67 -1.98 -6.91 -5.54
C GLY A 67 -1.72 -5.43 -5.32
N MET A 68 -2.69 -4.58 -5.68
CA MET A 68 -2.61 -3.13 -5.51
C MET A 68 -2.67 -2.70 -4.05
N TYR A 69 -3.59 -3.26 -3.26
CA TYR A 69 -3.68 -2.95 -1.84
C TYR A 69 -2.46 -3.45 -1.09
N GLY A 70 -1.92 -4.62 -1.45
CA GLY A 70 -0.67 -5.12 -0.89
C GLY A 70 0.52 -4.22 -1.21
N ALA A 71 0.64 -3.75 -2.46
CA ALA A 71 1.71 -2.82 -2.87
C ALA A 71 1.63 -1.50 -2.11
N LEU A 72 0.43 -0.91 -2.05
CA LEU A 72 0.16 0.35 -1.36
C LEU A 72 0.43 0.24 0.14
N SER A 73 0.10 -0.90 0.74
CA SER A 73 0.40 -1.20 2.13
C SER A 73 1.88 -1.24 2.41
N LEU A 74 2.65 -1.90 1.54
CA LEU A 74 4.07 -2.04 1.71
C LEU A 74 4.78 -0.68 1.61
N VAL A 75 4.44 0.10 0.58
CA VAL A 75 4.96 1.46 0.37
C VAL A 75 4.65 2.36 1.57
N THR A 76 3.40 2.35 2.04
CA THR A 76 2.99 3.18 3.18
C THR A 76 3.72 2.76 4.46
N ALA A 77 3.88 1.46 4.71
CA ALA A 77 4.60 0.96 5.87
C ALA A 77 6.07 1.41 5.86
N VAL A 78 6.75 1.33 4.71
CA VAL A 78 8.15 1.75 4.61
C VAL A 78 8.32 3.26 4.67
N ALA A 79 7.40 4.05 4.12
CA ALA A 79 7.40 5.50 4.28
C ALA A 79 7.28 5.93 5.76
N ILE A 80 6.52 5.20 6.57
CA ILE A 80 6.44 5.42 8.02
C ILE A 80 7.77 5.04 8.69
N ILE A 81 8.37 3.91 8.32
CA ILE A 81 9.67 3.47 8.89
C ILE A 81 10.80 4.44 8.55
N ALA A 82 10.78 5.02 7.34
CA ALA A 82 11.78 5.97 6.85
C ALA A 82 11.61 7.39 7.41
N SER A 83 10.48 7.67 8.05
CA SER A 83 10.14 8.99 8.54
C SER A 83 11.08 9.48 9.65
N SER A 84 11.29 10.80 9.70
CA SER A 84 12.27 11.42 10.62
C SER A 84 11.94 11.20 12.11
N ALA A 85 12.97 11.27 12.97
CA ALA A 85 12.84 11.14 14.42
C ALA A 85 12.03 12.27 15.08
N GLU A 86 11.89 13.42 14.40
CA GLU A 86 11.00 14.49 14.85
C GLU A 86 9.59 14.26 14.31
N LEU A 87 8.62 14.14 15.22
CA LEU A 87 7.25 13.74 14.88
C LEU A 87 6.60 14.63 13.80
N GLY A 88 6.79 15.95 13.89
CA GLY A 88 6.19 16.89 12.94
C GLY A 88 6.74 16.74 11.52
N GLN A 89 8.07 16.70 11.40
CA GLN A 89 8.74 16.51 10.11
C GLN A 89 8.49 15.10 9.56
N GLY A 90 8.52 14.07 10.42
CA GLY A 90 8.29 12.69 10.03
C GLY A 90 6.88 12.45 9.48
N LEU A 91 5.85 13.10 10.03
CA LEU A 91 4.50 13.04 9.47
C LEU A 91 4.41 13.64 8.06
N VAL A 92 5.09 14.77 7.82
CA VAL A 92 5.14 15.41 6.50
C VAL A 92 5.90 14.55 5.51
N ASP A 93 7.07 14.05 5.91
CA ASP A 93 7.90 13.17 5.07
C ASP A 93 7.13 11.89 4.69
N ALA A 94 6.51 11.22 5.66
CA ALA A 94 5.71 10.03 5.43
C ALA A 94 4.53 10.30 4.48
N LEU A 95 3.87 11.45 4.61
CA LEU A 95 2.79 11.85 3.72
C LEU A 95 3.31 12.10 2.30
N VAL A 96 4.39 12.86 2.14
CA VAL A 96 4.95 13.21 0.83
C VAL A 96 5.48 11.96 0.13
N TYR A 97 6.32 11.17 0.80
CA TYR A 97 6.88 9.94 0.25
C TYR A 97 5.80 8.89 -0.02
N GLY A 98 4.81 8.77 0.86
CA GLY A 98 3.64 7.92 0.61
C GLY A 98 2.89 8.33 -0.65
N LEU A 99 2.61 9.62 -0.85
CA LEU A 99 1.94 10.13 -2.05
C LEU A 99 2.79 9.97 -3.31
N VAL A 100 4.10 10.17 -3.24
CA VAL A 100 5.02 9.88 -4.36
C VAL A 100 4.92 8.40 -4.74
N GLY A 101 4.94 7.50 -3.76
CA GLY A 101 4.73 6.08 -3.97
C GLY A 101 3.40 5.74 -4.65
N VAL A 102 2.32 6.42 -4.27
CA VAL A 102 1.01 6.30 -4.95
C VAL A 102 1.10 6.69 -6.43
N VAL A 103 1.75 7.81 -6.74
CA VAL A 103 1.91 8.29 -8.12
C VAL A 103 2.72 7.29 -8.94
N LEU A 104 3.84 6.79 -8.39
CA LEU A 104 4.66 5.76 -9.04
C LEU A 104 3.88 4.46 -9.28
N GLN A 105 3.02 4.06 -8.33
CA GLN A 105 2.14 2.91 -8.50
C GLN A 105 1.11 3.12 -9.62
N GLY A 106 0.55 4.33 -9.73
CA GLY A 106 -0.35 4.70 -10.83
C GLY A 106 0.33 4.68 -12.20
N ILE A 107 1.56 5.19 -12.29
CA ILE A 107 2.38 5.10 -13.52
C ILE A 107 2.62 3.64 -13.91
N THR A 108 2.84 2.77 -12.93
CA THR A 108 3.04 1.34 -13.18
C THR A 108 1.84 0.69 -13.85
N LEU A 109 0.61 1.06 -13.45
CA LEU A 109 -0.60 0.58 -14.12
C LEU A 109 -0.65 1.03 -15.58
N LEU A 110 -0.34 2.30 -15.86
CA LEU A 110 -0.33 2.83 -17.22
C LEU A 110 0.72 2.11 -18.10
N VAL A 111 1.89 1.85 -17.53
CA VAL A 111 2.96 1.10 -18.22
C VAL A 111 2.53 -0.34 -18.46
N LEU A 112 1.88 -1.00 -17.51
CA LEU A 112 1.34 -2.34 -17.68
C LEU A 112 0.25 -2.39 -18.75
N GLU A 113 -0.66 -1.42 -18.77
CA GLU A 113 -1.69 -1.31 -19.81
C GLU A 113 -1.06 -1.14 -21.21
N ALA A 114 0.01 -0.36 -21.32
CA ALA A 114 0.73 -0.16 -22.58
C ALA A 114 1.52 -1.42 -23.02
N LEU A 115 2.11 -2.15 -22.07
CA LEU A 115 2.97 -3.30 -22.36
C LEU A 115 2.20 -4.61 -22.55
N VAL A 116 1.06 -4.80 -21.89
CA VAL A 116 0.26 -6.02 -21.96
C VAL A 116 -0.73 -5.87 -23.12
N PRO A 117 -0.48 -6.49 -24.29
CA PRO A 117 -1.37 -6.39 -25.45
C PRO A 117 -2.51 -7.37 -25.23
N GLY A 118 -3.64 -6.85 -24.79
CA GLY A 118 -4.85 -7.60 -24.53
C GLY A 118 -5.76 -6.71 -23.73
N ARG A 119 -7.03 -6.58 -24.14
CA ARG A 119 -8.02 -5.71 -23.49
C ARG A 119 -8.03 -6.03 -21.99
N PHE A 120 -7.28 -5.28 -21.19
CA PHE A 120 -7.23 -5.39 -19.72
C PHE A 120 -8.67 -5.37 -19.16
N ARG A 121 -9.52 -4.62 -19.87
CA ARG A 121 -10.98 -4.51 -19.74
C ARG A 121 -11.75 -5.83 -19.88
N ASP A 122 -11.35 -6.71 -20.80
CA ASP A 122 -12.01 -8.02 -20.97
C ASP A 122 -11.54 -9.04 -19.93
N LEU A 123 -10.26 -8.96 -19.53
CA LEU A 123 -9.71 -9.85 -18.50
C LEU A 123 -10.33 -9.59 -17.13
N ILE A 124 -10.46 -8.32 -16.73
CA ILE A 124 -11.01 -7.96 -15.41
C ILE A 124 -12.50 -8.34 -15.30
N GLY A 125 -13.24 -8.27 -16.41
CA GLY A 125 -14.66 -8.60 -16.46
C GLY A 125 -14.97 -10.10 -16.57
N ASP A 126 -13.98 -10.98 -16.72
CA ASP A 126 -14.22 -12.42 -16.90
C ASP A 126 -14.65 -13.11 -15.59
N GLU A 127 -15.55 -14.09 -15.70
CA GLU A 127 -16.07 -14.88 -14.58
C GLU A 127 -15.05 -15.91 -14.08
N LYS A 128 -14.08 -16.26 -14.94
CA LYS A 128 -13.02 -17.22 -14.60
C LYS A 128 -11.71 -16.50 -14.33
N LEU A 129 -11.00 -17.00 -13.30
CA LEU A 129 -9.71 -16.48 -12.93
C LEU A 129 -8.69 -16.77 -14.05
N HIS A 130 -8.24 -15.72 -14.73
CA HIS A 130 -7.23 -15.78 -15.76
C HIS A 130 -5.84 -15.69 -15.14
N PRO A 131 -4.88 -16.55 -15.53
CA PRO A 131 -3.50 -16.49 -15.03
C PRO A 131 -2.84 -15.11 -15.18
N GLY A 132 -3.24 -14.35 -16.21
CA GLY A 132 -2.79 -12.99 -16.44
C GLY A 132 -3.12 -12.03 -15.27
N ALA A 133 -4.27 -12.18 -14.62
CA ALA A 133 -4.67 -11.32 -13.49
C ALA A 133 -3.78 -11.56 -12.26
N VAL A 134 -3.38 -12.80 -12.02
CA VAL A 134 -2.45 -13.16 -10.94
C VAL A 134 -1.05 -12.63 -11.23
N ALA A 135 -0.58 -12.77 -12.47
CA ALA A 135 0.71 -12.22 -12.89
C ALA A 135 0.75 -10.68 -12.71
N THR A 136 -0.30 -9.99 -13.13
CA THR A 136 -0.46 -8.55 -12.90
C THR A 136 -0.42 -8.19 -11.41
N ALA A 137 -1.15 -8.92 -10.57
CA ALA A 137 -1.15 -8.69 -9.12
C ALA A 137 0.25 -8.83 -8.51
N VAL A 138 1.01 -9.85 -8.93
CA VAL A 138 2.39 -10.06 -8.47
C VAL A 138 3.33 -8.97 -8.97
N ILE A 139 3.19 -8.51 -10.22
CA ILE A 139 4.01 -7.41 -10.75
C ILE A 139 3.74 -6.13 -9.96
N LEU A 140 2.48 -5.82 -9.66
CA LEU A 140 2.11 -4.65 -8.87
C LEU A 140 2.71 -4.71 -7.46
N LEU A 141 2.67 -5.89 -6.83
CA LEU A 141 3.35 -6.14 -5.55
C LEU A 141 4.86 -5.95 -5.65
N ALA A 142 5.51 -6.49 -6.68
CA ALA A 142 6.94 -6.37 -6.88
C ALA A 142 7.37 -4.91 -7.06
N VAL A 143 6.62 -4.14 -7.84
CA VAL A 143 6.88 -2.70 -8.03
C VAL A 143 6.61 -1.92 -6.75
N GLY A 144 5.58 -2.28 -5.99
CA GLY A 144 5.37 -1.75 -4.63
C GLY A 144 6.58 -2.01 -3.72
N GLY A 145 7.17 -3.19 -3.82
CA GLY A 145 8.44 -3.56 -3.17
C GLY A 145 9.59 -2.63 -3.52
N VAL A 146 9.80 -2.38 -4.81
CA VAL A 146 10.85 -1.49 -5.30
C VAL A 146 10.60 -0.05 -4.85
N ASN A 147 9.37 0.43 -4.95
CA ASN A 147 8.99 1.77 -4.49
C ASN A 147 9.23 1.92 -2.99
N ALA A 148 8.86 0.92 -2.19
CA ALA A 148 9.10 0.93 -0.75
C ALA A 148 10.60 1.00 -0.44
N ALA A 149 11.43 0.18 -1.09
CA ALA A 149 12.89 0.23 -0.93
C ALA A 149 13.53 1.54 -1.43
N ALA A 150 12.91 2.24 -2.38
CA ALA A 150 13.40 3.52 -2.86
C ALA A 150 13.06 4.69 -1.92
N LEU A 151 12.07 4.52 -1.05
CA LEU A 151 11.61 5.52 -0.09
C LEU A 151 12.19 5.31 1.33
N SER A 152 12.96 4.24 1.54
CA SER A 152 13.64 3.91 2.80
C SER A 152 14.95 4.64 3.01
#